data_AF-A0A3L7XFZ8-F1
#
_entry.id   AF-A0A3L7XFZ8-F1
#
_cell.length_a   1.000
_cell.length_b   1.000
_cell.length_c   1.000
_cell.angle_alpha   90.00
_cell.angle_beta   90.00
_cell.angle_gamma   90.00
#
_symmetry.space_group_name_H-M   'P 1'
#
loop_
_entity.id
_entity.type
_entity.pdbx_description
1 polymer ?
#
loop_
_entity_poly.entity_id
_entity_poly.type
_entity_poly.pdbx_seq_one_letter_code
_entity_poly.pdbx_strand_id
1 'polypeptide(L)'
;MTSPVYAVTAAVLNSRKYQAIAPELVEAIAAAELGKGRSPKEAVKATKNQLHQSAAVYQSGRMEYPRWLADLQDAWPDGAARQPLLRRLLTAHTSTSERLPFLDDFYNRIFALLPPIRSVLDIACGLNPLALPWMPLVADASYLAVDIFSDQIAFLNDFFRLAGVSGRGETRNVLTDCPTEPVDLALILKTIPCLEQIEKEAGAKLLGQIQAHHLVVSFPSRTLGGRRKGMESTYAAHFAELTEGWDATITRLDFANEMVFVVERGDGSEGGSVSAG
;
A
#
# COMPACT_ATOMS: atom_id res chain seq x y z
N MET A 1 -23.05 -25.05 -15.35
CA MET A 1 -22.86 -23.75 -16.05
C MET A 1 -21.86 -22.95 -15.25
N THR A 2 -20.81 -22.42 -15.89
CA THR A 2 -19.81 -21.60 -15.20
C THR A 2 -20.44 -20.26 -14.80
N SER A 3 -20.22 -19.81 -13.56
CA SER A 3 -20.75 -18.53 -13.08
C SER A 3 -20.34 -17.37 -14.02
N PRO A 4 -21.24 -16.43 -14.36
CA PRO A 4 -20.88 -15.23 -15.13
C PRO A 4 -19.71 -14.45 -14.52
N VAL A 5 -19.61 -14.40 -13.19
CA VAL A 5 -18.51 -13.75 -12.47
C VAL A 5 -17.17 -14.42 -12.78
N TYR A 6 -17.12 -15.76 -12.75
CA TYR A 6 -15.92 -16.51 -13.09
C TYR A 6 -15.47 -16.25 -14.54
N ALA A 7 -16.41 -16.24 -15.48
CA ALA A 7 -16.09 -16.00 -16.90
C ALA A 7 -15.48 -14.60 -17.14
N VAL A 8 -16.02 -13.58 -16.46
CA VAL A 8 -15.46 -12.22 -16.50
C VAL A 8 -14.07 -12.19 -15.86
N THR A 9 -13.92 -12.79 -14.68
CA THR A 9 -12.66 -12.86 -13.93
C THR A 9 -11.55 -13.51 -14.75
N ALA A 10 -11.83 -14.69 -15.33
CA ALA A 10 -10.88 -15.39 -16.18
C ALA A 10 -10.49 -14.57 -17.43
N ALA A 11 -11.44 -13.87 -18.07
CA ALA A 11 -11.15 -13.03 -19.22
C ALA A 11 -10.29 -11.80 -18.87
N VAL A 12 -10.42 -11.27 -17.66
CA VAL A 12 -9.56 -10.18 -17.15
C VAL A 12 -8.16 -10.71 -16.85
N LEU A 13 -8.04 -11.79 -16.09
CA LEU A 13 -6.75 -12.40 -15.71
C LEU A 13 -5.97 -12.95 -16.91
N ASN A 14 -6.63 -13.37 -18.00
CA ASN A 14 -5.94 -13.76 -19.23
C ASN A 14 -5.26 -12.57 -19.96
N SER A 15 -5.49 -11.34 -19.51
CA SER A 15 -4.85 -10.16 -20.08
C SER A 15 -3.53 -9.91 -19.37
N ARG A 16 -2.43 -9.86 -20.13
CA ARG A 16 -1.06 -9.66 -19.63
C ARG A 16 -0.90 -8.59 -18.55
N LYS A 17 -1.64 -7.47 -18.66
CA LYS A 17 -1.58 -6.34 -17.72
C LYS A 17 -2.17 -6.65 -16.34
N TYR A 18 -3.12 -7.58 -16.25
CA TYR A 18 -3.87 -7.86 -15.02
C TYR A 18 -3.65 -9.30 -14.51
N GLN A 19 -2.90 -10.12 -15.24
CA GLN A 19 -2.70 -11.54 -14.94
C GLN A 19 -2.10 -11.82 -13.55
N ALA A 20 -1.34 -10.87 -13.01
CA ALA A 20 -0.69 -11.00 -11.71
C ALA A 20 -1.51 -10.40 -10.55
N ILE A 21 -2.67 -9.79 -10.82
CA ILE A 21 -3.52 -9.21 -9.77
C ILE A 21 -4.23 -10.33 -9.00
N ALA A 22 -4.34 -10.17 -7.69
CA ALA A 22 -5.09 -11.02 -6.77
C ALA A 22 -6.48 -11.38 -7.37
N PRO A 23 -6.75 -12.66 -7.66
CA PRO A 23 -8.00 -13.09 -8.28
C PRO A 23 -9.25 -12.63 -7.51
N GLU A 24 -9.16 -12.57 -6.17
CA GLU A 24 -10.23 -12.17 -5.27
C GLU A 24 -10.66 -10.72 -5.50
N LEU A 25 -9.71 -9.82 -5.79
CA LEU A 25 -10.04 -8.44 -6.15
C LEU A 25 -10.74 -8.36 -7.50
N VAL A 26 -10.23 -9.11 -8.49
CA VAL A 26 -10.83 -9.14 -9.84
C VAL A 26 -12.25 -9.70 -9.78
N GLU A 27 -12.46 -10.74 -8.98
CA GLU A 27 -13.77 -11.35 -8.74
C GLU A 27 -14.74 -10.36 -8.08
N ALA A 28 -14.31 -9.67 -7.01
CA ALA A 28 -15.14 -8.69 -6.32
C ALA A 28 -15.59 -7.55 -7.25
N ILE A 29 -14.67 -7.00 -8.05
CA ILE A 29 -15.02 -5.95 -9.02
C ILE A 29 -15.92 -6.51 -10.12
N ALA A 30 -15.63 -7.70 -10.65
CA ALA A 30 -16.45 -8.33 -11.69
C ALA A 30 -17.89 -8.56 -11.20
N ALA A 31 -18.06 -9.04 -9.96
CA ALA A 31 -19.35 -9.23 -9.34
C ALA A 31 -20.11 -7.89 -9.18
N ALA A 32 -19.43 -6.84 -8.70
CA ALA A 32 -20.01 -5.50 -8.59
C ALA A 32 -20.43 -4.94 -9.96
N GLU A 33 -19.62 -5.11 -11.00
CA GLU A 33 -19.91 -4.58 -12.33
C GLU A 33 -21.05 -5.32 -13.03
N LEU A 34 -21.18 -6.64 -12.80
CA LEU A 34 -22.33 -7.46 -13.25
C LEU A 34 -23.60 -7.11 -12.47
N GLY A 35 -23.50 -6.86 -11.17
CA GLY A 35 -24.62 -6.44 -10.31
C GLY A 35 -25.27 -5.12 -10.76
N LYS A 36 -24.55 -4.29 -11.51
CA LYS A 36 -25.08 -3.07 -12.17
C LYS A 36 -25.85 -3.36 -13.48
N GLY A 37 -26.15 -4.63 -13.78
CA GLY A 37 -26.93 -5.04 -14.95
C GLY A 37 -26.14 -5.11 -16.27
N ARG A 38 -24.81 -5.11 -16.20
CA ARG A 38 -23.96 -5.15 -17.42
C ARG A 38 -23.92 -6.53 -18.05
N SER A 39 -23.79 -6.56 -19.37
CA SER A 39 -23.44 -7.81 -20.06
C SER A 39 -22.02 -8.28 -19.68
N PRO A 40 -21.68 -9.58 -19.83
CA PRO A 40 -20.34 -10.07 -19.53
C PRO A 40 -19.21 -9.30 -20.25
N LYS A 41 -19.43 -8.91 -21.51
CA LYS A 41 -18.44 -8.15 -22.29
C LYS A 41 -18.22 -6.74 -21.72
N GLU A 42 -19.29 -6.07 -21.31
CA GLU A 42 -19.22 -4.75 -20.68
C GLU A 42 -18.58 -4.83 -19.29
N ALA A 43 -18.92 -5.85 -18.51
CA ALA A 43 -18.32 -6.11 -17.20
C ALA A 43 -16.80 -6.35 -17.30
N VAL A 44 -16.32 -7.10 -18.30
CA VAL A 44 -14.86 -7.24 -18.55
C VAL A 44 -14.21 -5.88 -18.80
N LYS A 45 -14.81 -5.05 -19.66
CA LYS A 45 -14.26 -3.71 -19.97
C LYS A 45 -14.25 -2.81 -18.73
N ALA A 46 -15.34 -2.80 -17.98
CA ALA A 46 -15.48 -1.96 -16.79
C ALA A 46 -14.54 -2.42 -15.65
N THR A 47 -14.41 -3.73 -15.43
CA THR A 47 -13.45 -4.31 -14.46
C THR A 47 -12.02 -3.90 -14.79
N LYS A 48 -11.60 -4.02 -16.07
CA LYS A 48 -10.28 -3.58 -16.51
C LYS A 48 -10.06 -2.07 -16.31
N ASN A 49 -11.08 -1.25 -16.56
CA ASN A 49 -11.00 0.19 -16.34
C ASN A 49 -10.82 0.52 -14.86
N GLN A 50 -11.60 -0.12 -13.97
CA GLN A 50 -11.47 0.07 -12.52
C GLN A 50 -10.09 -0.34 -12.03
N LEU A 51 -9.60 -1.53 -12.41
CA LEU A 51 -8.25 -2.01 -12.07
C LEU A 51 -7.17 -1.09 -12.62
N HIS A 52 -7.38 -0.50 -13.80
CA HIS A 52 -6.41 0.45 -14.34
C HIS A 52 -6.30 1.70 -13.47
N GLN A 53 -7.44 2.27 -13.05
CA GLN A 53 -7.50 3.52 -12.27
C GLN A 53 -7.03 3.33 -10.83
N SER A 54 -7.30 2.16 -10.23
CA SER A 54 -7.02 1.85 -8.82
C SER A 54 -5.76 1.02 -8.58
N ALA A 55 -5.06 0.56 -9.61
CA ALA A 55 -3.88 -0.28 -9.39
C ALA A 55 -2.82 -0.07 -10.47
N ALA A 56 -3.17 -0.39 -11.71
CA ALA A 56 -2.16 -0.50 -12.76
C ALA A 56 -1.64 0.86 -13.28
N VAL A 57 -2.20 2.00 -12.85
CA VAL A 57 -1.68 3.33 -13.18
C VAL A 57 -0.34 3.63 -12.47
N TYR A 58 -0.07 2.96 -11.34
CA TYR A 58 1.12 3.22 -10.54
C TYR A 58 2.37 2.49 -11.03
N GLN A 59 2.25 1.45 -11.86
CA GLN A 59 3.42 0.81 -12.48
C GLN A 59 3.84 1.58 -13.74
N SER A 60 5.03 2.17 -13.70
CA SER A 60 5.59 2.95 -14.81
C SER A 60 6.29 2.04 -15.81
N GLY A 61 5.58 1.66 -16.86
CA GLY A 61 6.11 0.80 -17.91
C GLY A 61 6.12 -0.67 -17.52
N ARG A 62 7.08 -1.43 -18.06
CA ARG A 62 7.18 -2.87 -17.82
C ARG A 62 8.03 -3.12 -16.58
N MET A 63 7.45 -3.81 -15.60
CA MET A 63 8.19 -4.29 -14.44
C MET A 63 9.12 -5.44 -14.89
N GLU A 64 10.43 -5.23 -14.76
CA GLU A 64 11.46 -6.18 -15.18
C GLU A 64 12.05 -6.94 -13.98
N TYR A 65 11.18 -7.44 -13.09
CA TYR A 65 11.59 -8.03 -11.80
C TYR A 65 12.75 -9.04 -11.88
N PRO A 66 12.79 -10.01 -12.84
CA PRO A 66 13.92 -10.93 -12.93
C PRO A 66 15.26 -10.24 -13.23
N ARG A 67 15.23 -9.19 -14.07
CA ARG A 67 16.41 -8.39 -14.38
C ARG A 67 16.83 -7.56 -13.18
N TRP A 68 15.89 -6.93 -12.49
CA TRP A 68 16.18 -6.12 -11.31
C TRP A 68 16.75 -6.98 -10.18
N LEU A 69 16.27 -8.21 -10.01
CA LEU A 69 16.82 -9.14 -9.04
C LEU A 69 18.28 -9.52 -9.40
N ALA A 70 18.57 -9.79 -10.67
CA ALA A 70 19.94 -10.05 -11.12
C ALA A 70 20.85 -8.83 -10.86
N ASP A 71 20.41 -7.63 -11.26
CA ASP A 71 21.14 -6.38 -10.98
C ASP A 71 21.40 -6.21 -9.46
N LEU A 72 20.41 -6.54 -8.62
CA LEU A 72 20.52 -6.47 -7.16
C LEU A 72 21.52 -7.49 -6.62
N GLN A 73 21.48 -8.73 -7.11
CA GLN A 73 22.40 -9.80 -6.69
C GLN A 73 23.86 -9.45 -7.02
N ASP A 74 24.10 -8.88 -8.20
CA ASP A 74 25.44 -8.45 -8.63
C ASP A 74 25.95 -7.26 -7.81
N ALA A 75 25.07 -6.31 -7.48
CA ALA A 75 25.43 -5.12 -6.70
C ALA A 75 25.48 -5.38 -5.18
N TRP A 76 24.83 -6.42 -4.66
CA TRP A 76 24.65 -6.61 -3.22
C TRP A 76 25.96 -6.70 -2.43
N PRO A 77 27.03 -7.36 -2.90
CA PRO A 77 28.30 -7.41 -2.20
C PRO A 77 28.93 -6.02 -1.96
N ASP A 78 28.69 -5.06 -2.85
CA ASP A 78 29.18 -3.69 -2.73
C ASP A 78 28.13 -2.79 -2.06
N GLY A 79 28.33 -2.49 -0.77
CA GLY A 79 27.44 -1.61 0.00
C GLY A 79 27.21 -0.24 -0.63
N ALA A 80 28.20 0.31 -1.34
CA ALA A 80 28.09 1.62 -1.98
C ALA A 80 27.17 1.60 -3.20
N ALA A 81 27.02 0.44 -3.87
CA ALA A 81 26.18 0.28 -5.04
C ALA A 81 24.69 0.07 -4.72
N ARG A 82 24.36 -0.34 -3.49
CA ARG A 82 22.98 -0.71 -3.09
C ARG A 82 21.99 0.45 -3.17
N GLN A 83 22.24 1.55 -2.45
CA GLN A 83 21.30 2.68 -2.40
C GLN A 83 21.06 3.34 -3.78
N PRO A 84 22.09 3.60 -4.62
CA PRO A 84 21.87 4.10 -5.97
C PRO A 84 20.98 3.18 -6.82
N LEU A 85 21.19 1.87 -6.74
CA LEU A 85 20.37 0.89 -7.45
C LEU A 85 18.92 0.88 -6.93
N LEU A 86 18.71 0.85 -5.62
CA LEU A 86 17.36 0.90 -5.03
C LEU A 86 16.61 2.17 -5.42
N ARG A 87 17.28 3.33 -5.40
CA ARG A 87 16.69 4.59 -5.90
C ARG A 87 16.26 4.49 -7.35
N ARG A 88 17.08 3.88 -8.22
CA ARG A 88 16.71 3.64 -9.62
C ARG A 88 15.48 2.76 -9.72
N LEU A 89 15.40 1.65 -8.98
CA LEU A 89 14.26 0.74 -9.01
C LEU A 89 12.96 1.40 -8.51
N LEU A 90 13.06 2.22 -7.46
CA LEU A 90 11.94 3.00 -6.93
C LEU A 90 11.31 3.95 -7.97
N THR A 91 12.04 4.34 -9.04
CA THR A 91 11.47 5.18 -10.13
C THR A 91 10.41 4.45 -10.96
N ALA A 92 10.42 3.12 -10.97
CA ALA A 92 9.52 2.31 -11.79
C ALA A 92 8.08 2.26 -11.26
N HIS A 93 7.83 2.79 -10.06
CA HIS A 93 6.51 2.89 -9.48
C HIS A 93 6.20 4.35 -9.13
N THR A 94 5.08 4.88 -9.62
CA THR A 94 4.75 6.32 -9.58
C THR A 94 4.74 6.86 -8.15
N SER A 95 4.13 6.13 -7.20
CA SER A 95 4.07 6.57 -5.78
C SER A 95 5.46 6.73 -5.16
N THR A 96 6.38 5.78 -5.41
CA THR A 96 7.74 5.81 -4.87
C THR A 96 8.63 6.78 -5.64
N SER A 97 8.43 6.89 -6.96
CA SER A 97 9.13 7.85 -7.81
C SER A 97 8.85 9.29 -7.40
N GLU A 98 7.58 9.61 -7.10
CA GLU A 98 7.18 10.92 -6.57
C GLU A 98 7.84 11.27 -5.22
N ARG A 99 8.19 10.24 -4.42
CA ARG A 99 8.82 10.39 -3.10
C ARG A 99 10.34 10.53 -3.16
N LEU A 100 10.98 10.02 -4.20
CA LEU A 100 12.45 10.04 -4.35
C LEU A 100 13.14 11.38 -4.07
N PRO A 101 12.60 12.54 -4.50
CA PRO A 101 13.25 13.84 -4.26
C PRO A 101 13.37 14.24 -2.78
N PHE A 102 12.58 13.61 -1.91
CA PHE A 102 12.56 13.90 -0.47
C PHE A 102 12.61 12.61 0.36
N LEU A 103 13.07 11.48 -0.19
CA LEU A 103 13.04 10.16 0.47
C LEU A 103 13.79 10.14 1.81
N ASP A 104 14.97 10.77 1.86
CA ASP A 104 15.78 10.80 3.09
C ASP A 104 15.08 11.64 4.17
N ASP A 105 14.59 12.83 3.81
CA ASP A 105 13.82 13.69 4.72
C ASP A 105 12.51 13.02 5.16
N PHE A 106 11.86 12.28 4.26
CA PHE A 106 10.60 11.59 4.49
C PHE A 106 10.69 10.63 5.67
N TYR A 107 11.59 9.64 5.57
CA TYR A 107 11.73 8.67 6.63
C TYR A 107 12.42 9.23 7.87
N ASN A 108 13.39 10.15 7.72
CA ASN A 108 14.00 10.79 8.89
C ASN A 108 12.97 11.52 9.75
N ARG A 109 12.08 12.33 9.15
CA ARG A 109 11.07 13.10 9.90
C ARG A 109 9.98 12.20 10.47
N ILE A 110 9.57 11.15 9.75
CA ILE A 110 8.57 10.20 10.25
C ILE A 110 9.12 9.42 11.45
N PHE A 111 10.30 8.82 11.32
CA PHE A 111 10.88 8.00 12.38
C PHE A 111 11.38 8.81 13.58
N ALA A 112 11.63 10.12 13.42
CA ALA A 112 11.88 11.01 14.55
C ALA A 112 10.66 11.18 15.49
N LEU A 113 9.46 10.81 15.03
CA LEU A 113 8.21 10.84 15.80
C LEU A 113 7.77 9.46 16.30
N LEU A 114 8.55 8.41 16.01
CA LEU A 114 8.20 7.04 16.35
C LEU A 114 9.16 6.48 17.41
N PRO A 115 8.71 5.57 18.28
CA PRO A 115 9.62 4.79 19.10
C PRO A 115 10.41 3.79 18.23
N PRO A 116 11.37 3.06 18.80
CA PRO A 116 12.03 1.97 18.08
C PRO A 116 11.04 0.92 17.56
N ILE A 117 10.94 0.79 16.24
CA ILE A 117 9.97 -0.09 15.55
C ILE A 117 10.57 -1.47 15.28
N ARG A 118 9.90 -2.53 15.75
CA ARG A 118 10.27 -3.96 15.63
C ARG A 118 9.41 -4.72 14.63
N SER A 119 8.22 -4.24 14.29
CA SER A 119 7.36 -4.86 13.30
C SER A 119 6.65 -3.81 12.45
N VAL A 120 6.67 -4.02 11.13
CA VAL A 120 6.05 -3.14 10.15
C VAL A 120 5.03 -3.91 9.31
N LEU A 121 3.84 -3.34 9.14
CA LEU A 121 2.87 -3.72 8.13
C LEU A 121 2.79 -2.63 7.05
N ASP A 122 3.16 -2.93 5.81
CA ASP A 122 3.11 -1.99 4.68
C ASP A 122 1.95 -2.34 3.74
N ILE A 123 0.87 -1.55 3.80
CA ILE A 123 -0.40 -1.80 3.11
C ILE A 123 -0.41 -1.13 1.72
N ALA A 124 -0.70 -1.94 0.70
CA ALA A 124 -0.56 -1.56 -0.71
C ALA A 124 0.86 -1.02 -0.98
N CYS A 125 1.85 -1.84 -0.60
CA CYS A 125 3.23 -1.42 -0.43
C CYS A 125 3.89 -0.90 -1.70
N GLY A 126 3.41 -1.28 -2.90
CA GLY A 126 4.09 -0.99 -4.15
C GLY A 126 5.56 -1.44 -4.08
N LEU A 127 6.47 -0.56 -4.51
CA LEU A 127 7.92 -0.76 -4.34
C LEU A 127 8.50 -0.14 -3.06
N ASN A 128 7.66 0.33 -2.13
CA ASN A 128 8.12 0.97 -0.90
C ASN A 128 9.07 0.11 -0.04
N PRO A 129 8.96 -1.23 0.01
CA PRO A 129 9.92 -2.03 0.79
C PRO A 129 11.37 -1.90 0.30
N LEU A 130 11.62 -1.47 -0.95
CA LEU A 130 12.97 -1.14 -1.42
C LEU A 130 13.58 0.08 -0.71
N ALA A 131 12.76 0.88 -0.01
CA ALA A 131 13.19 2.01 0.81
C ALA A 131 13.60 1.61 2.24
N LEU A 132 13.66 0.31 2.56
CA LEU A 132 14.12 -0.19 3.87
C LEU A 132 15.43 0.44 4.38
N PRO A 133 16.48 0.67 3.56
CA PRO A 133 17.71 1.31 4.04
C PRO A 133 17.56 2.74 4.59
N TRP A 134 16.40 3.39 4.36
CA TRP A 134 16.08 4.71 4.88
C TRP A 134 15.21 4.65 6.15
N MET A 135 14.78 3.46 6.57
CA MET A 135 13.97 3.26 7.77
C MET A 135 14.89 2.80 8.92
N PRO A 136 15.06 3.57 10.00
CA PRO A 136 15.86 3.19 11.16
C PRO A 136 15.10 2.19 12.06
N LEU A 137 14.77 1.02 11.51
CA LEU A 137 14.16 -0.10 12.24
C LEU A 137 15.15 -0.69 13.23
N VAL A 138 14.65 -1.34 14.30
CA VAL A 138 15.54 -2.11 15.19
C VAL A 138 16.17 -3.27 14.43
N ALA A 139 17.31 -3.76 14.93
CA ALA A 139 17.89 -5.00 14.44
C ALA A 139 16.86 -6.14 14.53
N ASP A 140 16.81 -6.98 13.49
CA ASP A 140 15.89 -8.11 13.36
C ASP A 140 14.39 -7.75 13.30
N ALA A 141 14.06 -6.48 13.02
CA ALA A 141 12.68 -6.07 12.80
C ALA A 141 12.01 -6.89 11.68
N SER A 142 10.75 -7.28 11.90
CA SER A 142 9.95 -7.98 10.90
C SER A 142 9.23 -7.01 9.97
N TYR A 143 9.13 -7.35 8.69
CA TYR A 143 8.45 -6.52 7.69
C TYR A 143 7.41 -7.34 6.90
N LEU A 144 6.12 -7.07 7.11
CA LEU A 144 5.05 -7.62 6.29
C LEU A 144 4.67 -6.60 5.21
N ALA A 145 4.93 -6.93 3.94
CA ALA A 145 4.51 -6.14 2.79
C ALA A 145 3.28 -6.77 2.13
N VAL A 146 2.22 -5.99 1.90
CA VAL A 146 0.99 -6.48 1.27
C VAL A 146 0.63 -5.65 0.07
N ASP A 147 0.36 -6.32 -1.05
CA ASP A 147 -0.10 -5.71 -2.29
C ASP A 147 -0.93 -6.71 -3.08
N ILE A 148 -1.59 -6.26 -4.14
CA ILE A 148 -2.45 -7.06 -5.00
C ILE A 148 -1.68 -7.71 -6.16
N PHE A 149 -0.45 -7.30 -6.44
CA PHE A 149 0.36 -7.85 -7.55
C PHE A 149 1.28 -8.99 -7.09
N SER A 150 0.94 -10.23 -7.48
CA SER A 150 1.70 -11.44 -7.10
C SER A 150 3.14 -11.49 -7.60
N ASP A 151 3.41 -10.96 -8.80
CA ASP A 151 4.76 -10.88 -9.36
C ASP A 151 5.63 -9.83 -8.63
N GLN A 152 5.03 -8.70 -8.24
CA GLN A 152 5.66 -7.71 -7.36
C GLN A 152 5.99 -8.32 -6.00
N ILE A 153 5.05 -9.03 -5.38
CA ILE A 153 5.24 -9.67 -4.09
C ILE A 153 6.32 -10.75 -4.15
N ALA A 154 6.37 -11.56 -5.21
CA ALA A 154 7.43 -12.54 -5.41
C ALA A 154 8.82 -11.86 -5.48
N PHE A 155 8.93 -10.78 -6.24
CA PHE A 155 10.15 -9.98 -6.30
C PHE A 155 10.57 -9.39 -4.96
N LEU A 156 9.62 -8.85 -4.18
CA LEU A 156 9.91 -8.29 -2.86
C LEU A 156 10.36 -9.36 -1.87
N ASN A 157 9.79 -10.56 -1.93
CA ASN A 157 10.26 -11.71 -1.16
C ASN A 157 11.71 -12.10 -1.51
N ASP A 158 12.06 -12.08 -2.79
CA ASP A 158 13.44 -12.33 -3.24
C ASP A 158 14.40 -11.25 -2.73
N PHE A 159 13.95 -9.98 -2.75
CA PHE A 159 14.70 -8.86 -2.19
C PHE A 159 14.90 -8.99 -0.68
N PHE A 160 13.88 -9.34 0.11
CA PHE A 160 14.03 -9.52 1.56
C PHE A 160 15.07 -10.59 1.90
N ARG A 161 15.05 -11.72 1.17
CA ARG A 161 16.05 -12.79 1.33
C ARG A 161 17.45 -12.32 0.99
N LEU A 162 17.61 -11.60 -0.12
CA LEU A 162 18.90 -11.01 -0.51
C LEU A 162 19.40 -10.02 0.55
N ALA A 163 18.49 -9.20 1.08
CA ALA A 163 18.80 -8.16 2.04
C ALA A 163 19.06 -8.66 3.47
N GLY A 164 18.77 -9.94 3.75
CA GLY A 164 18.87 -10.49 5.10
C GLY A 164 17.87 -9.87 6.07
N VAL A 165 16.74 -9.38 5.56
CA VAL A 165 15.67 -8.78 6.36
C VAL A 165 14.68 -9.87 6.73
N SER A 166 14.14 -9.84 7.96
CA SER A 166 13.03 -10.72 8.38
C SER A 166 11.71 -10.27 7.75
N GLY A 167 11.68 -10.19 6.42
CA GLY A 167 10.56 -9.69 5.64
C GLY A 167 9.79 -10.81 4.95
N ARG A 168 8.48 -10.62 4.80
CA ARG A 168 7.63 -11.44 3.93
C ARG A 168 6.64 -10.55 3.19
N GLY A 169 6.38 -10.90 1.94
CA GLY A 169 5.40 -10.27 1.08
C GLY A 169 4.21 -11.20 0.88
N GLU A 170 2.99 -10.66 0.94
CA GLU A 170 1.76 -11.41 0.74
C GLU A 170 0.87 -10.74 -0.31
N THR A 171 0.32 -11.54 -1.23
CA THR A 171 -0.63 -11.06 -2.22
C THR A 171 -2.03 -11.06 -1.60
N ARG A 172 -2.58 -9.89 -1.28
CA ARG A 172 -3.92 -9.80 -0.67
C ARG A 172 -4.73 -8.64 -1.22
N ASN A 173 -6.04 -8.85 -1.26
CA ASN A 173 -7.02 -7.77 -1.39
C ASN A 173 -7.38 -7.24 0.00
N VAL A 174 -6.76 -6.13 0.42
CA VAL A 174 -6.98 -5.56 1.76
C VAL A 174 -8.39 -5.01 2.00
N LEU A 175 -9.23 -4.91 0.96
CA LEU A 175 -10.65 -4.60 1.11
C LEU A 175 -11.43 -5.73 1.81
N THR A 176 -10.96 -6.98 1.65
CA THR A 176 -11.66 -8.18 2.13
C THR A 176 -10.81 -9.01 3.08
N ASP A 177 -9.48 -8.92 2.99
CA ASP A 177 -8.53 -9.70 3.77
C ASP A 177 -7.32 -8.83 4.16
N CYS A 178 -7.53 -7.89 5.08
CA CYS A 178 -6.45 -7.14 5.70
C CYS A 178 -5.76 -8.02 6.77
N PRO A 179 -4.41 -8.05 6.84
CA PRO A 179 -3.72 -8.66 7.96
C PRO A 179 -4.17 -8.06 9.29
N THR A 180 -4.38 -8.94 10.27
CA THR A 180 -4.84 -8.59 11.63
C THR A 180 -3.79 -8.90 12.69
N GLU A 181 -2.58 -9.31 12.28
CA GLU A 181 -1.50 -9.51 13.24
C GLU A 181 -1.08 -8.18 13.87
N PRO A 182 -0.87 -8.13 15.21
CA PRO A 182 -0.36 -6.94 15.87
C PRO A 182 1.03 -6.56 15.36
N VAL A 183 1.21 -5.29 15.03
CA VAL A 183 2.50 -4.70 14.65
C VAL A 183 2.75 -3.38 15.36
N ASP A 184 4.00 -2.96 15.47
CA ASP A 184 4.34 -1.66 16.07
C ASP A 184 3.90 -0.52 15.15
N LEU A 185 4.12 -0.66 13.84
CA LEU A 185 3.87 0.35 12.83
C LEU A 185 3.10 -0.21 11.63
N ALA A 186 2.02 0.45 11.23
CA ALA A 186 1.43 0.26 9.90
C ALA A 186 1.66 1.47 8.99
N LEU A 187 2.12 1.21 7.76
CA LEU A 187 2.30 2.18 6.69
C LEU A 187 1.10 2.08 5.72
N ILE A 188 0.39 3.18 5.53
CA ILE A 188 -0.75 3.31 4.61
C ILE A 188 -0.48 4.50 3.69
N LEU A 189 0.43 4.30 2.73
CA LEU A 189 1.03 5.39 1.97
C LEU A 189 0.33 5.63 0.62
N LYS A 190 -0.45 6.72 0.51
CA LYS A 190 -1.27 7.09 -0.66
C LYS A 190 -2.31 6.02 -1.04
N THR A 191 -2.73 5.21 -0.09
CA THR A 191 -3.59 4.04 -0.33
C THR A 191 -5.08 4.36 -0.22
N ILE A 192 -5.50 5.10 0.81
CA ILE A 192 -6.93 5.32 1.12
C ILE A 192 -7.74 5.88 -0.06
N PRO A 193 -7.32 6.98 -0.74
CA PRO A 193 -8.09 7.53 -1.85
C PRO A 193 -8.26 6.56 -3.03
N CYS A 194 -7.34 5.61 -3.15
CA CYS A 194 -7.38 4.60 -4.19
C CYS A 194 -8.40 3.50 -3.87
N LEU A 195 -8.42 3.04 -2.62
CA LEU A 195 -9.42 2.08 -2.14
C LEU A 195 -10.84 2.64 -2.21
N GLU A 196 -11.01 3.92 -1.88
CA GLU A 196 -12.32 4.60 -1.89
C GLU A 196 -12.91 4.81 -3.29
N GLN A 197 -12.10 4.69 -4.34
CA GLN A 197 -12.61 4.62 -5.72
C GLN A 197 -13.30 3.29 -6.03
N ILE A 198 -12.98 2.23 -5.28
CA ILE A 198 -13.60 0.90 -5.40
C ILE A 198 -14.78 0.82 -4.44
N GLU A 199 -14.55 1.14 -3.18
CA GLU A 199 -15.54 1.08 -2.11
C GLU A 199 -15.42 2.30 -1.19
N LYS A 200 -16.46 3.13 -1.16
CA LYS A 200 -16.46 4.43 -0.46
C LYS A 200 -16.02 4.35 1.01
N GLU A 201 -16.41 3.30 1.73
CA GLU A 201 -16.12 3.15 3.16
C GLU A 201 -14.79 2.41 3.44
N ALA A 202 -14.00 2.13 2.41
CA ALA A 202 -12.78 1.33 2.53
C ALA A 202 -11.73 1.95 3.45
N GLY A 203 -11.59 3.29 3.46
CA GLY A 203 -10.66 3.99 4.35
C GLY A 203 -10.95 3.71 5.82
N ALA A 204 -12.20 3.93 6.24
CA ALA A 204 -12.63 3.69 7.62
C ALA A 204 -12.52 2.21 8.00
N LYS A 205 -12.96 1.30 7.12
CA LYS A 205 -12.86 -0.16 7.34
C LYS A 205 -11.43 -0.63 7.51
N LEU A 206 -10.53 -0.21 6.62
CA LEU A 206 -9.12 -0.57 6.68
C LEU A 206 -8.49 -0.09 7.99
N LEU A 207 -8.67 1.18 8.32
CA LEU A 207 -8.10 1.76 9.55
C LEU A 207 -8.64 1.06 10.80
N GLY A 208 -9.91 0.68 10.83
CA GLY A 208 -10.52 -0.06 11.94
C GLY A 208 -10.04 -1.52 12.10
N GLN A 209 -9.51 -2.14 11.05
CA GLN A 209 -9.01 -3.52 11.08
C GLN A 209 -7.53 -3.63 11.47
N ILE A 210 -6.74 -2.58 11.23
CA ILE A 210 -5.30 -2.59 11.50
C ILE A 210 -5.04 -2.58 13.01
N GLN A 211 -4.33 -3.61 13.47
CA GLN A 211 -3.84 -3.73 14.85
C GLN A 211 -2.42 -3.18 14.94
N ALA A 212 -2.30 -1.85 15.00
CA ALA A 212 -1.02 -1.18 15.20
C ALA A 212 -1.16 0.00 16.15
N HIS A 213 -0.17 0.19 17.02
CA HIS A 213 -0.11 1.34 17.93
C HIS A 213 0.25 2.62 17.18
N HIS A 214 1.18 2.52 16.21
CA HIS A 214 1.54 3.62 15.34
C HIS A 214 1.04 3.41 13.92
N LEU A 215 0.50 4.47 13.31
CA LEU A 215 0.17 4.51 11.89
C LEU A 215 0.91 5.64 11.20
N VAL A 216 1.32 5.41 9.96
CA VAL A 216 1.75 6.47 9.05
C VAL A 216 0.82 6.42 7.85
N VAL A 217 -0.09 7.40 7.78
CA VAL A 217 -1.08 7.52 6.71
C VAL A 217 -0.69 8.68 5.82
N SER A 218 -0.62 8.48 4.51
CA SER A 218 -0.29 9.56 3.59
C SER A 218 -1.27 9.74 2.44
N PHE A 219 -1.33 10.97 1.94
CA PHE A 219 -2.16 11.39 0.83
C PHE A 219 -1.31 12.15 -0.21
N PRO A 220 -1.59 12.00 -1.52
CA PRO A 220 -0.92 12.83 -2.52
C PRO A 220 -1.38 14.29 -2.36
N SER A 221 -0.44 15.25 -2.30
CA SER A 221 -0.78 16.68 -2.20
C SER A 221 -1.03 17.34 -3.56
N ARG A 222 -0.92 16.59 -4.67
CA ARG A 222 -1.27 17.01 -6.03
C ARG A 222 -2.01 15.89 -6.76
N THR A 223 -2.85 16.23 -7.74
CA THR A 223 -3.35 15.24 -8.69
C THR A 223 -2.22 14.81 -9.63
N LEU A 224 -2.30 13.59 -10.19
CA LEU A 224 -1.42 13.10 -11.26
C LEU A 224 -1.35 14.05 -12.49
N GLY A 225 -2.26 15.03 -12.60
CA GLY A 225 -2.30 16.07 -13.63
C GLY A 225 -1.87 17.49 -13.19
N GLY A 226 -1.23 17.64 -12.02
CA GLY A 226 -0.53 18.87 -11.63
C GLY A 226 -1.38 20.03 -11.09
N ARG A 227 -2.69 19.86 -10.86
CA ARG A 227 -3.51 20.91 -10.20
C ARG A 227 -3.35 20.87 -8.69
N ARG A 228 -2.96 22.02 -8.12
CA ARG A 228 -2.71 22.27 -6.68
C ARG A 228 -3.93 22.73 -5.88
N LYS A 229 -4.92 23.39 -6.50
CA LYS A 229 -5.97 24.13 -5.76
C LYS A 229 -7.04 23.18 -5.20
N GLY A 230 -7.11 23.07 -3.86
CA GLY A 230 -8.23 22.50 -3.11
C GLY A 230 -8.05 21.05 -2.60
N MET A 231 -7.10 20.28 -3.14
CA MET A 231 -6.91 18.86 -2.76
C MET A 231 -6.33 18.66 -1.36
N GLU A 232 -5.37 19.50 -0.97
CA GLU A 232 -4.75 19.41 0.37
C GLU A 232 -5.79 19.65 1.47
N SER A 233 -6.72 20.59 1.27
CA SER A 233 -7.83 20.80 2.21
C SER A 233 -8.83 19.64 2.22
N THR A 234 -9.06 18.99 1.08
CA THR A 234 -9.99 17.86 0.99
C THR A 234 -9.44 16.62 1.70
N TYR A 235 -8.18 16.23 1.46
CA TYR A 235 -7.64 15.04 2.11
C TYR A 235 -7.34 15.25 3.60
N ALA A 236 -6.96 16.46 4.02
CA ALA A 236 -6.82 16.75 5.44
C ALA A 236 -8.17 16.70 6.17
N ALA A 237 -9.23 17.26 5.58
CA ALA A 237 -10.59 17.15 6.14
C ALA A 237 -11.07 15.70 6.16
N HIS A 238 -10.86 14.96 5.06
CA HIS A 238 -11.22 13.55 4.97
C HIS A 238 -10.50 12.70 6.04
N PHE A 239 -9.20 12.92 6.24
CA PHE A 239 -8.47 12.22 7.30
C PHE A 239 -8.98 12.58 8.70
N ALA A 240 -9.36 13.84 8.92
CA ALA A 240 -9.99 14.26 10.18
C ALA A 240 -11.34 13.57 10.40
N GLU A 241 -12.15 13.39 9.35
CA GLU A 241 -13.40 12.61 9.41
C GLU A 241 -13.13 11.13 9.73
N LEU A 242 -12.13 10.52 9.10
CA LEU A 242 -11.75 9.11 9.34
C LEU A 242 -11.25 8.84 10.76
N THR A 243 -10.71 9.86 11.42
CA THR A 243 -10.10 9.79 12.76
C THR A 243 -10.92 10.50 13.83
N GLU A 244 -12.14 10.93 13.48
CA GLU A 244 -13.03 11.60 14.42
C GLU A 244 -13.33 10.68 15.63
N GLY A 245 -13.12 11.21 16.83
CA GLY A 245 -13.36 10.48 18.08
C GLY A 245 -12.29 9.44 18.44
N TRP A 246 -11.20 9.32 17.68
CA TRP A 246 -10.07 8.48 18.08
C TRP A 246 -9.39 9.08 19.33
N ASP A 247 -9.08 8.22 20.29
CA ASP A 247 -8.09 8.53 21.32
C ASP A 247 -6.71 8.35 20.69
N ALA A 248 -6.15 9.41 20.11
CA ALA A 248 -4.87 9.36 19.42
C ALA A 248 -4.18 10.73 19.35
N THR A 249 -2.84 10.71 19.39
CA THR A 249 -2.02 11.86 19.04
C THR A 249 -1.71 11.81 17.55
N ILE A 250 -2.04 12.88 16.81
CA ILE A 250 -1.84 12.96 15.36
C ILE A 250 -0.91 14.12 15.03
N THR A 251 0.25 13.82 14.44
CA THR A 251 1.20 14.82 13.95
C THR A 251 1.21 14.83 12.42
N ARG A 252 0.95 16.00 11.83
CA ARG A 252 1.03 16.21 10.37
C ARG A 252 2.45 16.63 9.95
N LEU A 253 2.94 15.99 8.89
CA LEU A 253 4.15 16.36 8.17
C LEU A 253 3.83 16.64 6.71
N ASP A 254 4.15 17.84 6.24
CA ASP A 254 4.02 18.22 4.83
C ASP A 254 5.34 18.05 4.07
N PHE A 255 5.24 17.45 2.88
CA PHE A 255 6.30 17.31 1.89
C PHE A 255 5.85 17.90 0.54
N ALA A 256 6.77 17.99 -0.41
CA ALA A 256 6.55 18.70 -1.68
C ALA A 256 5.31 18.22 -2.47
N ASN A 257 5.02 16.91 -2.43
CA ASN A 257 3.94 16.23 -3.14
C ASN A 257 3.18 15.20 -2.28
N GLU A 258 3.42 15.15 -0.97
CA GLU A 258 2.84 14.15 -0.07
C GLU A 258 2.55 14.77 1.29
N MET A 259 1.33 14.57 1.79
CA MET A 259 0.92 14.94 3.14
C MET A 259 0.89 13.67 3.97
N VAL A 260 1.56 13.67 5.12
CA VAL A 260 1.69 12.52 5.99
C VAL A 260 1.12 12.83 7.37
N PHE A 261 0.39 11.88 7.93
CA PHE A 261 -0.09 11.89 9.30
C PHE A 261 0.59 10.73 10.04
N VAL A 262 1.38 11.06 11.04
CA VAL A 262 1.92 10.10 12.01
C VAL A 262 0.96 10.06 13.18
N VAL A 263 0.37 8.89 13.40
CA VAL A 263 -0.65 8.65 14.42
C VAL A 263 -0.06 7.76 15.49
N GLU A 264 -0.20 8.15 16.73
CA GLU A 264 -0.01 7.32 17.91
C GLU A 264 -1.37 7.11 18.54
N ARG A 265 -1.90 5.89 18.45
CA ARG A 265 -3.16 5.54 19.10
C ARG A 265 -2.95 5.46 20.60
N GLY A 266 -3.93 5.89 21.38
CA GLY A 266 -3.93 5.68 22.82
C GLY A 266 -3.99 4.20 23.16
N ASP A 267 -3.52 3.86 24.35
CA ASP A 267 -3.73 2.56 24.98
C ASP A 267 -5.22 2.40 25.27
N GLY A 268 -6.02 2.04 24.25
CA GLY A 268 -7.42 1.73 24.42
C GLY A 268 -7.53 0.67 25.51
N SER A 269 -8.06 1.05 26.67
CA SER A 269 -8.38 0.14 27.76
C SER A 269 -9.11 -1.06 27.19
N GLU A 270 -8.57 -2.26 27.46
CA GLU A 270 -9.20 -3.54 27.16
C GLU A 270 -10.71 -3.47 27.41
N GLY A 271 -11.47 -4.05 26.48
CA GLY A 271 -12.91 -3.94 26.39
C GLY A 271 -13.63 -3.97 27.73
N GLY A 272 -14.60 -3.06 27.87
CA GLY A 272 -15.51 -3.02 29.00
C GLY A 272 -15.98 -4.43 29.37
N SER A 273 -15.55 -4.86 30.55
CA SER A 273 -16.17 -5.98 31.23
C SER A 273 -17.63 -5.62 31.44
N VAL A 274 -18.51 -6.30 30.70
CA VAL A 274 -19.92 -6.37 31.07
C VAL A 274 -19.95 -7.22 32.34
N SER A 275 -19.88 -6.55 33.49
CA SER A 275 -20.24 -7.17 34.76
C SER A 275 -21.73 -7.45 34.71
N ALA A 276 -22.09 -8.73 34.61
CA ALA A 276 -23.43 -9.20 34.95
C ALA A 276 -23.70 -8.86 36.43
N GLY A 277 -24.77 -8.10 36.65
CA GLY A 277 -25.39 -7.80 37.94
C GLY A 277 -26.86 -7.49 37.70
#